data_AF-A0A932EII7-F1
#
_entry.id   AF-A0A932EII7-F1
#
_cell.length_a   1.000
_cell.length_b   1.000
_cell.length_c   1.000
_cell.angle_alpha   90.00
_cell.angle_beta   90.00
_cell.angle_gamma   90.00
#
_symmetry.space_group_name_H-M   'P 1'
#
loop_
_entity.id
_entity.type
_entity.pdbx_description
1 polymer ?
#
loop_
_entity_poly.entity_id
_entity_poly.type
_entity_poly.pdbx_seq_one_letter_code
_entity_poly.pdbx_strand_id
1 'polypeptide(L)'
;MDLTDPNNPNESEAITTISGLKQVGVGLQATFSNGIVNPVYDDALVTDDIGAILQAFESYRNADAGLPVENSTGPSTEPWAAMYNTVQVADVLIDNVPNVALQPGTATGLLAAAKLYKAMAFGNLLNIYERIPLTVGLQNQTPSFATRSEAFAEVLKLLNQARQHITTTPPSTEFQNDVLAPGFDLANTIDAMLARYSLITGDLGGALAAAQRVNRSVLSELRFSASDRKTGSARGRSPVIGASRTGCGNRRRTRPRTRHRRSTNSPSTRSGRRAFQSTCPTKSCSFRRRCTRARATRPRRSPS
;
A
#
# COMPACT_ATOMS: atom_id res chain seq x y z
N MET A 1 14.67 18.29 27.29
CA MET A 1 16.05 17.80 27.16
C MET A 1 16.16 17.22 25.77
N ASP A 2 16.61 18.02 24.81
CA ASP A 2 16.96 17.51 23.50
C ASP A 2 18.29 16.75 23.62
N LEU A 3 18.34 15.52 23.14
CA LEU A 3 19.53 14.68 23.14
C LEU A 3 20.10 14.69 21.73
N THR A 4 20.80 15.76 21.40
CA THR A 4 21.51 15.89 20.12
C THR A 4 22.58 14.79 20.03
N ASP A 5 22.32 13.73 19.27
CA ASP A 5 23.31 12.70 18.96
C ASP A 5 24.38 13.30 18.05
N PRO A 6 25.64 13.44 18.49
CA PRO A 6 26.69 14.06 17.67
C PRO A 6 27.04 13.26 16.40
N ASN A 7 26.49 12.05 16.21
CA ASN A 7 26.69 11.22 15.02
C ASN A 7 25.45 11.15 14.10
N ASN A 8 24.35 11.82 14.42
CA ASN A 8 23.12 11.78 13.62
C ASN A 8 22.53 13.20 13.50
N PRO A 9 22.43 13.80 12.29
CA PRO A 9 21.86 15.13 12.13
C PRO A 9 20.43 15.17 12.66
N ASN A 10 20.06 16.27 13.33
CA ASN A 10 18.67 16.43 13.78
C ASN A 10 17.75 16.60 12.56
N GLU A 11 16.47 16.26 12.70
CA GLU A 11 15.52 16.23 11.58
C GLU A 11 15.38 17.61 10.91
N SER A 12 15.44 18.69 11.70
CA SER A 12 15.46 20.08 11.25
C SER A 12 16.69 20.46 10.41
N GLU A 13 17.87 19.91 10.69
CA GLU A 13 19.07 20.10 9.87
C GLU A 13 18.97 19.27 8.60
N ALA A 14 18.54 18.01 8.69
CA ALA A 14 18.47 17.10 7.56
C ALA A 14 17.66 17.68 6.39
N ILE A 15 16.48 18.25 6.67
CA ILE A 15 15.60 18.87 5.66
C ILE A 15 16.17 20.14 5.00
N THR A 16 17.22 20.75 5.56
CA THR A 16 17.93 21.89 4.94
C THR A 16 19.07 21.46 3.99
N THR A 17 19.39 20.16 3.94
CA THR A 17 20.50 19.65 3.11
C THR A 17 20.00 18.98 1.83
N ILE A 18 20.79 19.10 0.76
CA ILE A 18 20.55 18.41 -0.52
C ILE A 18 20.43 16.88 -0.30
N SER A 19 21.33 16.31 0.51
CA SER A 19 21.34 14.87 0.79
C SER A 19 20.09 14.44 1.58
N GLY A 20 19.71 15.20 2.62
CA GLY A 20 18.53 14.90 3.42
C GLY A 20 17.25 14.97 2.59
N LEU A 21 17.05 16.02 1.78
CA LEU A 21 15.88 16.12 0.90
C LEU A 21 15.79 14.98 -0.12
N LYS A 22 16.91 14.52 -0.69
CA LYS A 22 16.93 13.31 -1.52
C LYS A 22 16.47 12.07 -0.73
N GLN A 23 16.97 11.89 0.49
CA GLN A 23 16.59 10.74 1.34
C GLN A 23 15.11 10.81 1.78
N VAL A 24 14.57 11.99 2.06
CA VAL A 24 13.13 12.18 2.31
C VAL A 24 12.32 11.84 1.04
N GLY A 25 12.81 12.16 -0.16
CA GLY A 25 12.24 11.74 -1.44
C GLY A 25 12.20 10.21 -1.65
N VAL A 26 13.24 9.49 -1.22
CA VAL A 26 13.24 8.01 -1.19
C VAL A 26 12.28 7.48 -0.10
N GLY A 27 12.32 8.09 1.08
CA GLY A 27 11.46 7.75 2.22
C GLY A 27 9.97 7.88 1.89
N LEU A 28 9.57 8.94 1.18
CA LEU A 28 8.20 9.16 0.73
C LEU A 28 7.64 7.98 -0.08
N GLN A 29 8.43 7.48 -1.03
CA GLN A 29 8.05 6.35 -1.90
C GLN A 29 7.89 5.06 -1.08
N ALA A 30 8.76 4.83 -0.11
CA ALA A 30 8.66 3.71 0.81
C ALA A 30 7.45 3.83 1.76
N THR A 31 7.21 5.02 2.34
CA THR A 31 6.07 5.29 3.21
C THR A 31 4.75 5.05 2.49
N PHE A 32 4.59 5.59 1.28
CA PHE A 32 3.39 5.35 0.48
C PHE A 32 3.22 3.87 0.15
N SER A 33 4.27 3.19 -0.32
CA SER A 33 4.16 1.79 -0.74
C SER A 33 3.93 0.81 0.41
N ASN A 34 4.38 1.13 1.62
CA ASN A 34 4.07 0.33 2.80
C ASN A 34 2.64 0.59 3.30
N GLY A 35 2.12 1.80 3.12
CA GLY A 35 0.79 2.20 3.58
C GLY A 35 -0.36 1.89 2.63
N ILE A 36 -0.10 1.75 1.32
CA ILE A 36 -1.15 1.62 0.29
C ILE A 36 -2.02 0.36 0.40
N VAL A 37 -1.53 -0.69 1.08
CA VAL A 37 -2.30 -1.92 1.28
C VAL A 37 -3.55 -1.69 2.14
N ASN A 38 -3.50 -0.78 3.12
CA ASN A 38 -4.61 -0.53 4.02
C ASN A 38 -5.85 -0.01 3.27
N PRO A 39 -5.81 1.12 2.54
CA PRO A 39 -6.98 1.60 1.81
C PRO A 39 -7.44 0.65 0.70
N VAL A 40 -6.52 -0.05 0.04
CA VAL A 40 -6.88 -1.00 -1.03
C VAL A 40 -7.59 -2.23 -0.48
N TYR A 41 -7.18 -2.72 0.70
CA TYR A 41 -7.83 -3.86 1.34
C TYR A 41 -9.22 -3.48 1.86
N ASP A 42 -9.36 -2.34 2.54
CA ASP A 42 -10.64 -1.93 3.12
C ASP A 42 -11.69 -1.55 2.05
N ASP A 43 -11.29 -0.87 0.97
CA ASP A 43 -12.15 -0.56 -0.18
C ASP A 43 -12.66 -1.86 -0.85
N ALA A 44 -11.76 -2.82 -1.12
CA ALA A 44 -12.10 -4.10 -1.73
C ALA A 44 -12.97 -5.00 -0.81
N LEU A 45 -12.88 -4.83 0.51
CA LEU A 45 -13.65 -5.60 1.50
C LEU A 45 -15.10 -5.12 1.59
N VAL A 46 -15.34 -3.80 1.57
CA VAL A 46 -16.70 -3.24 1.64
C VAL A 46 -17.45 -3.28 0.30
N THR A 47 -16.74 -3.56 -0.81
CA THR A 47 -17.30 -3.70 -2.16
C THR A 47 -17.61 -5.14 -2.57
N ASP A 48 -17.33 -6.13 -1.72
CA ASP A 48 -17.45 -7.58 -2.02
C ASP A 48 -16.51 -8.05 -3.17
N ASP A 49 -15.39 -7.32 -3.40
CA ASP A 49 -14.33 -7.72 -4.32
C ASP A 49 -13.38 -8.77 -3.68
N ILE A 50 -13.18 -8.69 -2.36
CA ILE A 50 -12.48 -9.69 -1.54
C ILE A 50 -13.27 -9.99 -0.27
N GLY A 51 -13.21 -11.23 0.22
CA GLY A 51 -13.85 -11.63 1.47
C GLY A 51 -12.86 -11.80 2.63
N ALA A 52 -13.30 -11.50 3.86
CA ALA A 52 -12.49 -11.68 5.07
C ALA A 52 -12.17 -13.17 5.33
N ILE A 53 -10.88 -13.48 5.56
CA ILE A 53 -10.49 -14.83 5.99
C ILE A 53 -10.91 -15.11 7.44
N LEU A 54 -11.10 -16.39 7.78
CA LEU A 54 -11.53 -16.82 9.13
C LEU A 54 -10.56 -16.41 10.26
N GLN A 55 -9.32 -16.07 9.93
CA GLN A 55 -8.28 -15.62 10.86
C GLN A 55 -8.14 -14.09 10.95
N ALA A 56 -8.93 -13.32 10.19
CA ALA A 56 -8.93 -11.87 10.27
C ALA A 56 -9.51 -11.38 11.62
N PHE A 57 -9.08 -10.20 12.08
CA PHE A 57 -9.68 -9.57 13.26
C PHE A 57 -11.18 -9.33 13.05
N GLU A 58 -11.93 -9.36 14.14
CA GLU A 58 -13.40 -9.25 14.12
C GLU A 58 -13.89 -7.96 13.46
N SER A 59 -13.16 -6.84 13.59
CA SER A 59 -13.49 -5.58 12.90
C SER A 59 -13.55 -5.71 11.37
N TYR A 60 -12.63 -6.45 10.76
CA TYR A 60 -12.64 -6.69 9.31
C TYR A 60 -13.75 -7.66 8.92
N ARG A 61 -13.97 -8.73 9.72
CA ARG A 61 -15.09 -9.65 9.51
C ARG A 61 -16.46 -8.97 9.67
N ASN A 62 -16.55 -7.92 10.46
CA ASN A 62 -17.76 -7.11 10.61
C ASN A 62 -17.97 -6.19 9.41
N ALA A 63 -16.90 -5.55 8.90
CA ALA A 63 -16.95 -4.75 7.67
C ALA A 63 -17.37 -5.60 6.45
N ASP A 64 -16.78 -6.79 6.29
CA ASP A 64 -17.13 -7.85 5.33
C ASP A 64 -18.61 -8.26 5.41
N ALA A 65 -19.14 -8.37 6.62
CA ALA A 65 -20.56 -8.66 6.87
C ALA A 65 -21.51 -7.45 6.68
N GLY A 66 -20.99 -6.30 6.22
CA GLY A 66 -21.76 -5.06 6.05
C GLY A 66 -22.24 -4.43 7.37
N LEU A 67 -21.61 -4.77 8.51
CA LEU A 67 -21.90 -4.17 9.80
C LEU A 67 -21.22 -2.79 9.93
N PRO A 68 -21.73 -1.88 10.79
CA PRO A 68 -21.14 -0.56 10.97
C PRO A 68 -19.66 -0.61 11.39
N VAL A 69 -18.82 0.14 10.70
CA VAL A 69 -17.40 0.32 11.04
C VAL A 69 -17.28 1.38 12.14
N GLU A 70 -16.72 1.01 13.29
CA GLU A 70 -16.46 1.92 14.41
C GLU A 70 -15.16 2.70 14.20
N ASN A 71 -15.14 3.99 14.59
CA ASN A 71 -14.03 4.93 14.39
C ASN A 71 -12.73 4.62 15.14
N SER A 72 -12.73 3.58 15.98
CA SER A 72 -11.61 3.10 16.78
C SER A 72 -10.97 1.82 16.22
N THR A 73 -11.47 1.31 15.09
CA THR A 73 -11.10 -0.01 14.55
C THR A 73 -10.13 0.08 13.38
N GLY A 74 -9.47 -1.04 13.05
CA GLY A 74 -8.53 -1.15 11.93
C GLY A 74 -9.05 -0.53 10.62
N PRO A 75 -10.21 -0.97 10.09
CA PRO A 75 -10.77 -0.47 8.83
C PRO A 75 -11.01 1.05 8.77
N SER A 76 -11.19 1.72 9.92
CA SER A 76 -11.35 3.18 9.96
C SER A 76 -10.05 3.94 10.24
N THR A 77 -9.06 3.32 10.89
CA THR A 77 -7.87 4.01 11.42
C THR A 77 -6.60 3.72 10.63
N GLU A 78 -6.46 2.51 10.08
CA GLU A 78 -5.26 2.08 9.36
C GLU A 78 -5.11 2.76 7.99
N PRO A 79 -6.16 2.95 7.16
CA PRO A 79 -6.06 3.76 5.93
C PRO A 79 -5.76 5.23 6.22
N TRP A 80 -6.41 5.79 7.24
CA TRP A 80 -6.21 7.17 7.68
C TRP A 80 -4.76 7.44 8.05
N ALA A 81 -4.20 6.67 8.98
CA ALA A 81 -2.82 6.83 9.44
C ALA A 81 -1.81 6.62 8.30
N ALA A 82 -1.99 5.58 7.48
CA ALA A 82 -1.10 5.28 6.35
C ALA A 82 -1.03 6.42 5.33
N MET A 83 -2.18 6.95 4.92
CA MET A 83 -2.22 8.02 3.92
C MET A 83 -1.77 9.36 4.50
N TYR A 84 -2.13 9.71 5.73
CA TYR A 84 -1.66 10.95 6.34
C TYR A 84 -0.16 10.96 6.67
N ASN A 85 0.45 9.81 6.99
CA ASN A 85 1.91 9.70 7.05
C ASN A 85 2.56 10.04 5.69
N THR A 86 1.95 9.61 4.57
CA THR A 86 2.42 9.98 3.23
C THR A 86 2.27 11.48 2.97
N VAL A 87 1.13 12.07 3.33
CA VAL A 87 0.87 13.52 3.17
C VAL A 87 1.89 14.35 3.94
N GLN A 88 2.17 14.01 5.20
CA GLN A 88 3.15 14.73 6.03
C GLN A 88 4.56 14.71 5.42
N VAL A 89 5.04 13.54 4.97
CA VAL A 89 6.37 13.42 4.33
C VAL A 89 6.40 14.17 2.98
N ALA A 90 5.31 14.19 2.24
CA ALA A 90 5.21 14.97 1.00
C ALA A 90 5.23 16.49 1.27
N ASP A 91 4.56 16.96 2.32
CA ASP A 91 4.54 18.38 2.69
C ASP A 91 5.92 18.87 3.16
N VAL A 92 6.69 18.05 3.89
CA VAL A 92 8.10 18.35 4.19
C VAL A 92 8.91 18.63 2.92
N LEU A 93 8.71 17.87 1.84
CA LEU A 93 9.38 18.14 0.56
C LEU A 93 8.84 19.39 -0.15
N ILE A 94 7.52 19.59 -0.16
CA ILE A 94 6.89 20.75 -0.82
C ILE A 94 7.37 22.06 -0.17
N ASP A 95 7.48 22.09 1.15
CA ASP A 95 7.84 23.29 1.91
C ASP A 95 9.36 23.57 1.90
N ASN A 96 10.20 22.53 1.88
CA ASN A 96 11.66 22.70 2.04
C ASN A 96 12.48 22.66 0.73
N VAL A 97 12.03 21.96 -0.32
CA VAL A 97 12.75 21.91 -1.62
C VAL A 97 12.99 23.31 -2.23
N PRO A 98 12.06 24.29 -2.16
CA PRO A 98 12.31 25.65 -2.65
C PRO A 98 13.40 26.41 -1.89
N ASN A 99 13.72 26.00 -0.65
CA ASN A 99 14.64 26.71 0.24
C ASN A 99 16.09 26.21 0.12
N VAL A 100 16.33 25.15 -0.66
CA VAL A 100 17.65 24.52 -0.81
C VAL A 100 18.11 24.62 -2.28
N ALA A 101 19.36 25.02 -2.49
CA ALA A 101 19.97 25.19 -3.82
C ALA A 101 20.26 23.85 -4.51
N LEU A 102 19.20 23.17 -4.93
CA LEU A 102 19.21 21.93 -5.69
C LEU A 102 19.44 22.19 -7.19
N GLN A 103 19.97 21.19 -7.90
CA GLN A 103 19.98 21.18 -9.37
C GLN A 103 18.52 21.27 -9.88
N PRO A 104 18.18 22.11 -10.89
CA PRO A 104 16.79 22.42 -11.21
C PRO A 104 15.89 21.22 -11.59
N GLY A 105 16.44 20.23 -12.29
CA GLY A 105 15.74 18.97 -12.60
C GLY A 105 15.56 18.08 -11.36
N THR A 106 16.46 18.16 -10.39
CA THR A 106 16.36 17.46 -9.11
C THR A 106 15.30 18.10 -8.21
N ALA A 107 15.26 19.43 -8.14
CA ALA A 107 14.22 20.18 -7.42
C ALA A 107 12.81 19.90 -8.00
N THR A 108 12.66 20.01 -9.32
CA THR A 108 11.36 19.77 -9.98
C THR A 108 10.93 18.30 -9.95
N GLY A 109 11.86 17.35 -10.05
CA GLY A 109 11.58 15.93 -9.83
C GLY A 109 11.06 15.66 -8.41
N LEU A 110 11.74 16.19 -7.38
CA LEU A 110 11.31 16.06 -5.98
C LEU A 110 9.92 16.67 -5.74
N LEU A 111 9.67 17.90 -6.21
CA LEU A 111 8.37 18.57 -6.09
C LEU A 111 7.25 17.81 -6.83
N ALA A 112 7.53 17.27 -8.01
CA ALA A 112 6.55 16.50 -8.77
C ALA A 112 6.23 15.15 -8.10
N ALA A 113 7.24 14.45 -7.58
CA ALA A 113 7.03 13.23 -6.80
C ALA A 113 6.22 13.51 -5.51
N ALA A 114 6.58 14.55 -4.75
CA ALA A 114 5.86 14.95 -3.54
C ALA A 114 4.38 15.24 -3.83
N LYS A 115 4.09 16.05 -4.85
CA LYS A 115 2.72 16.37 -5.26
C LYS A 115 1.96 15.15 -5.79
N LEU A 116 2.60 14.24 -6.53
CA LEU A 116 1.99 12.99 -6.97
C LEU A 116 1.57 12.13 -5.77
N TYR A 117 2.49 11.83 -4.84
CA TYR A 117 2.17 10.96 -3.71
C TYR A 117 1.17 11.59 -2.73
N LYS A 118 1.21 12.91 -2.51
CA LYS A 118 0.16 13.63 -1.76
C LYS A 118 -1.21 13.52 -2.43
N ALA A 119 -1.28 13.71 -3.76
CA ALA A 119 -2.51 13.56 -4.52
C ALA A 119 -3.03 12.12 -4.52
N MET A 120 -2.15 11.12 -4.61
CA MET A 120 -2.51 9.70 -4.49
C MET A 120 -3.00 9.37 -3.07
N ALA A 121 -2.38 9.89 -2.02
CA ALA A 121 -2.81 9.68 -0.64
C ALA A 121 -4.22 10.25 -0.39
N PHE A 122 -4.47 11.49 -0.80
CA PHE A 122 -5.81 12.08 -0.77
C PHE A 122 -6.82 11.32 -1.63
N GLY A 123 -6.45 10.88 -2.83
CA GLY A 123 -7.34 10.10 -3.70
C GLY A 123 -7.75 8.75 -3.10
N ASN A 124 -6.85 8.07 -2.38
CA ASN A 124 -7.18 6.83 -1.66
C ASN A 124 -8.08 7.10 -0.44
N LEU A 125 -7.79 8.15 0.34
CA LEU A 125 -8.67 8.58 1.44
C LEU A 125 -10.08 8.90 0.92
N LEU A 126 -10.20 9.55 -0.24
CA LEU A 126 -11.50 9.89 -0.84
C LEU A 126 -12.26 8.68 -1.39
N ASN A 127 -11.68 7.49 -1.51
CA ASN A 127 -12.49 6.30 -1.81
C ASN A 127 -13.25 5.80 -0.56
N ILE A 128 -12.67 6.01 0.64
CA ILE A 128 -13.15 5.44 1.91
C ILE A 128 -13.93 6.46 2.75
N TYR A 129 -13.48 7.72 2.78
CA TYR A 129 -14.05 8.78 3.61
C TYR A 129 -14.78 9.83 2.78
N GLU A 130 -15.92 10.31 3.28
CA GLU A 130 -16.72 11.35 2.62
C GLU A 130 -16.00 12.72 2.58
N ARG A 131 -15.24 13.03 3.64
CA ARG A 131 -14.60 14.32 3.89
C ARG A 131 -13.21 14.11 4.49
N ILE A 132 -12.26 14.94 4.10
CA ILE A 132 -10.86 14.84 4.54
C ILE A 132 -10.26 16.23 4.82
N PRO A 133 -9.37 16.40 5.82
CA PRO A 133 -8.59 17.62 5.95
C PRO A 133 -7.48 17.69 4.90
N LEU A 134 -7.38 18.84 4.23
CA LEU A 134 -6.35 19.12 3.21
C LEU A 134 -5.07 19.75 3.78
N THR A 135 -5.21 20.44 4.92
CA THR A 135 -4.11 21.02 5.68
C THR A 135 -3.97 20.24 6.98
N VAL A 136 -2.82 19.58 7.16
CA VAL A 136 -2.51 18.78 8.36
C VAL A 136 -1.11 19.14 8.87
N GLY A 137 -0.85 18.92 10.15
CA GLY A 137 0.43 19.20 10.79
C GLY A 137 0.27 19.54 12.26
N LEU A 138 1.38 19.57 13.01
CA LEU A 138 1.40 19.84 14.45
C LEU A 138 0.86 21.25 14.80
N GLN A 139 0.95 22.16 13.83
CA GLN A 139 0.49 23.55 13.90
C GLN A 139 -1.02 23.69 13.63
N ASN A 140 -1.68 22.68 13.07
CA ASN A 140 -3.11 22.69 12.74
C ASN A 140 -3.87 21.66 13.61
N GLN A 141 -4.05 22.00 14.88
CA GLN A 141 -4.65 21.11 15.90
C GLN A 141 -6.15 20.85 15.69
N THR A 142 -6.84 21.70 14.92
CA THR A 142 -8.27 21.60 14.62
C THR A 142 -8.51 21.68 13.10
N PRO A 143 -8.08 20.66 12.33
CA PRO A 143 -8.06 20.74 10.88
C PRO A 143 -9.48 20.75 10.30
N SER A 144 -9.75 21.70 9.40
CA SER A 144 -11.03 21.78 8.69
C SER A 144 -11.16 20.67 7.65
N PHE A 145 -12.31 19.99 7.65
CA PHE A 145 -12.62 18.89 6.74
C PHE A 145 -13.22 19.44 5.44
N ALA A 146 -12.49 19.33 4.34
CA ALA A 146 -13.00 19.67 3.02
C ALA A 146 -14.11 18.70 2.58
N THR A 147 -15.03 19.17 1.75
CA THR A 147 -15.98 18.31 1.03
C THR A 147 -15.27 17.46 -0.02
N ARG A 148 -15.91 16.36 -0.45
CA ARG A 148 -15.43 15.49 -1.54
C ARG A 148 -15.03 16.28 -2.80
N SER A 149 -15.82 17.29 -3.18
CA SER A 149 -15.58 18.10 -4.38
C SER A 149 -14.35 19.00 -4.24
N GLU A 150 -14.20 19.68 -3.10
CA GLU A 150 -13.02 20.53 -2.82
C GLU A 150 -11.74 19.68 -2.74
N ALA A 151 -11.82 18.51 -2.13
CA ALA A 151 -10.70 17.60 -1.98
C ALA A 151 -10.23 17.02 -3.33
N PHE A 152 -11.14 16.60 -4.22
CA PHE A 152 -10.76 16.20 -5.58
C PHE A 152 -10.24 17.36 -6.44
N ALA A 153 -10.74 18.58 -6.25
CA ALA A 153 -10.19 19.76 -6.90
C ALA A 153 -8.72 19.99 -6.49
N GLU A 154 -8.38 19.79 -5.21
CA GLU A 154 -6.99 19.87 -4.74
C GLU A 154 -6.13 18.71 -5.29
N VAL A 155 -6.64 17.48 -5.35
CA VAL A 155 -5.97 16.33 -6.00
C VAL A 155 -5.61 16.65 -7.46
N LEU A 156 -6.57 17.16 -8.24
CA LEU A 156 -6.33 17.53 -9.64
C LEU A 156 -5.38 18.73 -9.76
N LYS A 157 -5.44 19.72 -8.86
CA LYS A 157 -4.50 20.84 -8.80
C LYS A 157 -3.07 20.36 -8.53
N LEU A 158 -2.86 19.49 -7.55
CA LEU A 158 -1.55 18.92 -7.23
C LEU A 158 -0.96 18.15 -8.42
N LEU A 159 -1.75 17.32 -9.08
CA LEU A 159 -1.30 16.54 -10.24
C LEU A 159 -1.00 17.40 -11.47
N ASN A 160 -1.80 18.43 -11.74
CA ASN A 160 -1.53 19.38 -12.83
C ASN A 160 -0.24 20.18 -12.56
N GLN A 161 0.02 20.59 -11.30
CA GLN A 161 1.29 21.21 -10.92
C GLN A 161 2.48 20.23 -11.02
N ALA A 162 2.31 18.97 -10.60
CA ALA A 162 3.33 17.94 -10.74
C ALA A 162 3.71 17.73 -12.21
N ARG A 163 2.69 17.64 -13.09
CA ARG A 163 2.86 17.60 -14.54
C ARG A 163 3.61 18.82 -15.06
N GLN A 164 3.16 20.02 -14.69
CA GLN A 164 3.76 21.28 -15.14
C GLN A 164 5.25 21.35 -14.77
N HIS A 165 5.62 20.93 -13.55
CA HIS A 165 7.03 20.89 -13.14
C HIS A 165 7.89 20.03 -14.07
N ILE A 166 7.48 18.78 -14.32
CA ILE A 166 8.27 17.85 -15.15
C ILE A 166 8.26 18.20 -16.65
N THR A 167 7.24 18.92 -17.15
CA THR A 167 7.22 19.39 -18.55
C THR A 167 8.03 20.66 -18.76
N THR A 168 8.09 21.55 -17.77
CA THR A 168 8.87 22.79 -17.85
C THR A 168 10.36 22.54 -17.61
N THR A 169 10.67 21.71 -16.62
CA THR A 169 12.05 21.31 -16.29
C THR A 169 12.07 19.79 -16.12
N PRO A 170 12.53 19.02 -17.13
CA PRO A 170 12.58 17.57 -17.03
C PRO A 170 13.43 17.07 -15.85
N PRO A 171 13.00 16.02 -15.13
CA PRO A 171 13.75 15.47 -14.01
C PRO A 171 15.14 15.00 -14.42
N SER A 172 16.15 15.39 -13.63
CA SER A 172 17.56 15.13 -13.92
C SER A 172 17.94 13.66 -13.80
N THR A 173 19.06 13.28 -14.41
CA THR A 173 19.69 11.96 -14.20
C THR A 173 20.05 11.72 -12.72
N GLU A 174 20.41 12.78 -11.99
CA GLU A 174 20.65 12.75 -10.54
C GLU A 174 19.38 12.32 -9.79
N PHE A 175 18.22 12.92 -10.08
CA PHE A 175 16.95 12.53 -9.48
C PHE A 175 16.54 11.09 -9.85
N GLN A 176 16.67 10.73 -11.13
CA GLN A 176 16.34 9.38 -11.62
C GLN A 176 17.19 8.29 -10.93
N ASN A 177 18.47 8.56 -10.71
CA ASN A 177 19.39 7.60 -10.10
C ASN A 177 19.30 7.60 -8.56
N ASP A 178 19.29 8.76 -7.92
CA ASP A 178 19.43 8.86 -6.46
C ASP A 178 18.09 8.76 -5.72
N VAL A 179 17.01 9.27 -6.31
CA VAL A 179 15.71 9.43 -5.63
C VAL A 179 14.66 8.47 -6.16
N LEU A 180 14.48 8.39 -7.48
CA LEU A 180 13.36 7.67 -8.07
C LEU A 180 13.45 6.15 -7.82
N ALA A 181 12.32 5.50 -7.49
CA ALA A 181 12.25 4.06 -7.32
C ALA A 181 12.57 3.32 -8.65
N PRO A 182 13.42 2.27 -8.64
CA PRO A 182 13.71 1.51 -9.85
C PRO A 182 12.46 0.88 -10.46
N GLY A 183 12.15 1.22 -11.72
CA GLY A 183 10.95 0.74 -12.41
C GLY A 183 9.71 1.63 -12.25
N PHE A 184 9.81 2.77 -11.56
CA PHE A 184 8.72 3.73 -11.46
C PHE A 184 8.82 4.81 -12.54
N ASP A 185 7.76 4.98 -13.35
CA ASP A 185 7.66 6.08 -14.32
C ASP A 185 6.80 7.21 -13.73
N LEU A 186 7.46 8.29 -13.33
CA LEU A 186 6.82 9.45 -12.72
C LEU A 186 5.83 10.15 -13.68
N ALA A 187 6.21 10.31 -14.95
CA ALA A 187 5.40 11.04 -15.93
C ALA A 187 4.14 10.25 -16.31
N ASN A 188 4.31 8.95 -16.58
CA ASN A 188 3.22 8.04 -16.92
C ASN A 188 2.25 7.86 -15.75
N THR A 189 2.77 7.78 -14.51
CA THR A 189 1.92 7.70 -13.31
C THR A 189 1.12 8.99 -13.08
N ILE A 190 1.71 10.17 -13.30
CA ILE A 190 0.98 11.45 -13.22
C ILE A 190 -0.17 11.51 -14.24
N ASP A 191 0.07 11.13 -15.51
CA ASP A 191 -0.99 11.10 -16.53
C ASP A 191 -2.08 10.07 -16.22
N ALA A 192 -1.70 8.88 -15.73
CA ALA A 192 -2.66 7.85 -15.32
C ALA A 192 -3.53 8.29 -14.13
N MET A 193 -2.94 8.97 -13.15
CA MET A 193 -3.69 9.51 -12.01
C MET A 193 -4.58 10.70 -12.40
N LEU A 194 -4.11 11.60 -13.28
CA LEU A 194 -4.96 12.64 -13.88
C LEU A 194 -6.19 12.02 -14.57
N ALA A 195 -5.96 11.00 -15.42
CA ALA A 195 -7.05 10.31 -16.10
C ALA A 195 -8.05 9.67 -15.11
N ARG A 196 -7.55 8.99 -14.06
CA ARG A 196 -8.38 8.35 -13.02
C ARG A 196 -9.23 9.37 -12.28
N TYR A 197 -8.63 10.45 -11.77
CA TYR A 197 -9.37 11.40 -10.93
C TYR A 197 -10.28 12.33 -11.74
N SER A 198 -9.89 12.76 -12.95
CA SER A 198 -10.82 13.48 -13.84
C SER A 198 -12.04 12.63 -14.19
N LEU A 199 -11.89 11.31 -14.38
CA LEU A 199 -13.02 10.40 -14.60
C LEU A 199 -13.94 10.33 -13.36
N ILE A 200 -13.36 10.24 -12.16
CA ILE A 200 -14.12 10.22 -10.88
C ILE A 200 -14.89 11.52 -10.66
N THR A 201 -14.35 12.67 -11.07
CA THR A 201 -15.03 13.98 -10.98
C THR A 201 -15.98 14.27 -12.16
N GLY A 202 -16.12 13.35 -13.12
CA GLY A 202 -16.97 13.54 -14.31
C GLY A 202 -16.39 14.45 -15.41
N ASP A 203 -15.13 14.85 -15.29
CA ASP A 203 -14.39 15.58 -16.34
C ASP A 203 -13.90 14.61 -17.43
N LEU A 204 -14.84 14.20 -18.29
CA LEU A 204 -14.55 13.27 -19.39
C LEU A 204 -13.53 13.84 -20.40
N GLY A 205 -13.48 15.17 -20.55
CA GLY A 205 -12.55 15.85 -21.45
C GLY A 205 -11.11 15.78 -20.95
N GLY A 206 -10.87 16.19 -19.70
CA GLY A 206 -9.57 16.05 -19.05
C GLY A 206 -9.14 14.60 -18.89
N ALA A 207 -10.08 13.69 -18.58
CA ALA A 207 -9.81 12.25 -18.47
C ALA A 207 -9.30 11.67 -19.79
N LEU A 208 -9.97 11.95 -20.92
CA LEU A 208 -9.54 11.52 -22.25
C LEU A 208 -8.19 12.14 -22.64
N ALA A 209 -8.02 13.44 -22.43
CA ALA A 209 -6.79 14.14 -22.75
C ALA A 209 -5.59 13.65 -21.94
N ALA A 210 -5.80 13.20 -20.69
CA ALA A 210 -4.77 12.56 -19.87
C ALA A 210 -4.49 11.12 -20.30
N ALA A 211 -5.53 10.32 -20.53
CA ALA A 211 -5.40 8.93 -20.97
C ALA A 211 -4.64 8.79 -22.31
N GLN A 212 -4.81 9.74 -23.24
CA GLN A 212 -4.07 9.77 -24.51
C GLN A 212 -2.55 9.97 -24.34
N ARG A 213 -2.09 10.48 -23.20
CA ARG A 213 -0.66 10.72 -22.91
C ARG A 213 0.00 9.56 -22.17
N VAL A 214 -0.79 8.62 -21.64
CA VAL A 214 -0.30 7.42 -20.94
C VAL A 214 0.38 6.48 -21.94
N ASN A 215 1.65 6.19 -21.72
CA ASN A 215 2.39 5.19 -22.46
C ASN A 215 2.06 3.78 -21.96
N ARG A 216 1.22 3.07 -22.72
CA ARG A 216 0.78 1.70 -22.44
C ARG A 216 1.88 0.64 -22.60
N SER A 217 3.07 1.01 -23.09
CA SER A 217 4.22 0.12 -23.24
C SER A 217 5.14 0.10 -22.01
N VAL A 218 4.86 0.94 -21.02
CA VAL A 218 5.66 1.08 -19.79
C VAL A 218 4.87 0.57 -18.60
N LEU A 219 5.47 -0.36 -17.85
CA LEU A 219 5.03 -0.72 -16.52
C LEU A 219 5.68 0.22 -15.50
N SER A 220 4.86 0.84 -14.64
CA SER A 220 5.32 1.63 -13.50
C SER A 220 5.07 0.83 -12.23
N GLU A 221 6.11 0.57 -11.43
CA GLU A 221 6.04 -0.30 -10.25
C GLU A 221 6.97 0.17 -9.12
N LEU A 222 6.57 -0.10 -7.88
CA LEU A 222 7.37 0.15 -6.69
C LEU A 222 8.01 -1.17 -6.24
N ARG A 223 9.25 -1.39 -6.67
CA ARG A 223 10.02 -2.62 -6.38
C ARG A 223 10.74 -2.54 -5.04
N PHE A 224 10.72 -3.67 -4.32
CA PHE A 224 11.51 -3.89 -3.12
C PHE A 224 12.23 -5.23 -3.22
N SER A 225 13.52 -5.20 -3.56
CA SER A 225 14.41 -6.35 -3.35
C SER A 225 15.39 -6.09 -2.21
N ALA A 226 15.88 -7.13 -1.56
CA ALA A 226 16.94 -7.01 -0.55
C ALA A 226 18.26 -6.46 -1.12
N SER A 227 18.40 -6.42 -2.46
CA SER A 227 19.48 -5.78 -3.21
C SER A 227 19.23 -4.30 -3.53
N ASP A 228 17.99 -3.81 -3.50
CA ASP A 228 17.63 -2.41 -3.76
C ASP A 228 17.93 -1.55 -2.53
N ARG A 229 19.23 -1.40 -2.24
CA ARG A 229 19.76 -0.70 -1.07
C ARG A 229 19.70 0.83 -1.21
N LYS A 230 18.54 1.37 -1.63
CA LYS A 230 18.23 2.81 -1.55
C LYS A 230 17.67 3.19 -0.17
N THR A 231 17.17 2.24 0.61
CA THR A 231 16.80 2.49 2.01
C THR A 231 18.07 2.71 2.85
N GLY A 232 18.20 3.91 3.42
CA GLY A 232 19.12 4.18 4.52
C GLY A 232 18.95 3.18 5.67
N SER A 233 20.00 3.01 6.50
CA SER A 233 20.17 1.90 7.45
C SER A 233 19.14 1.84 8.60
N ALA A 234 17.90 1.45 8.31
CA ALA A 234 16.95 0.93 9.30
C ALA A 234 17.22 -0.57 9.51
N ARG A 235 18.06 -0.91 10.50
CA ARG A 235 18.30 -2.31 10.87
C ARG A 235 17.04 -2.89 11.52
N GLY A 236 16.46 -3.90 10.89
CA GLY A 236 15.67 -4.93 11.58
C GLY A 236 14.16 -4.91 11.32
N ARG A 237 13.75 -5.63 10.27
CA ARG A 237 12.76 -6.74 10.30
C ARG A 237 12.26 -7.00 8.88
N SER A 238 12.90 -7.93 8.17
CA SER A 238 12.29 -8.55 6.99
C SER A 238 11.16 -9.49 7.43
N PRO A 239 9.93 -9.36 6.91
CA PRO A 239 8.92 -10.40 7.06
C PRO A 239 9.33 -11.58 6.16
N VAL A 240 9.82 -12.65 6.79
CA VAL A 240 10.13 -13.91 6.09
C VAL A 240 8.82 -14.62 5.76
N ILE A 241 8.22 -14.30 4.61
CA ILE A 241 7.16 -15.12 4.03
C ILE A 241 7.83 -16.27 3.28
N GLY A 242 7.82 -17.45 3.92
CA GLY A 242 8.49 -18.64 3.42
C GLY A 242 7.80 -19.24 2.19
N ALA A 243 8.28 -18.89 1.00
CA ALA A 243 7.95 -19.61 -0.22
C ALA A 243 8.62 -21.00 -0.21
N SER A 244 7.89 -22.00 0.28
CA SER A 244 8.30 -23.41 0.29
C SER A 244 8.33 -24.01 -1.12
N ARG A 245 9.35 -23.66 -1.91
CA ARG A 245 9.64 -24.30 -3.20
C ARG A 245 10.00 -25.77 -3.02
N THR A 246 9.01 -26.65 -3.14
CA THR A 246 9.19 -28.11 -3.19
C THR A 246 9.81 -28.54 -4.53
N GLY A 247 11.10 -28.25 -4.71
CA GLY A 247 11.84 -28.65 -5.91
C GLY A 247 12.14 -30.14 -5.92
N CYS A 248 11.49 -30.90 -6.80
CA CYS A 248 11.90 -32.28 -7.10
C CYS A 248 13.33 -32.31 -7.65
N GLY A 249 14.25 -32.94 -6.91
CA GLY A 249 15.68 -33.01 -7.27
C GLY A 249 16.29 -34.36 -6.94
N ASN A 250 16.33 -35.26 -7.93
CA ASN A 250 16.98 -36.56 -7.82
C ASN A 250 18.48 -36.44 -7.49
N ARG A 251 18.94 -36.99 -6.36
CA ARG A 251 20.35 -37.42 -6.20
C ARG A 251 20.44 -38.78 -5.51
N ARG A 252 20.89 -39.78 -6.28
CA ARG A 252 21.17 -41.14 -5.79
C ARG A 252 22.51 -41.18 -5.03
N ARG A 253 22.48 -41.87 -3.88
CA ARG A 253 23.55 -42.69 -3.25
C ARG A 253 25.03 -42.31 -3.46
N THR A 254 25.73 -42.10 -2.34
CA THR A 254 26.94 -42.87 -1.99
C THR A 254 27.04 -43.02 -0.46
N ARG A 255 27.42 -44.22 0.03
CA ARG A 255 27.79 -44.53 1.42
C ARG A 255 29.22 -45.09 1.43
N PRO A 256 30.05 -44.71 2.40
CA PRO A 256 30.88 -45.69 3.12
C PRO A 256 30.78 -45.48 4.65
N ARG A 257 30.46 -46.49 5.47
CA ARG A 257 31.28 -47.64 5.96
C ARG A 257 32.21 -47.32 7.16
N THR A 258 31.60 -47.34 8.36
CA THR A 258 32.10 -47.94 9.63
C THR A 258 33.55 -47.76 10.12
N ARG A 259 33.71 -47.28 11.38
CA ARG A 259 34.70 -47.83 12.34
C ARG A 259 34.21 -47.72 13.80
N HIS A 260 34.60 -48.68 14.64
CA HIS A 260 34.16 -48.83 16.04
C HIS A 260 34.92 -47.96 17.06
N ARG A 261 34.25 -47.59 18.17
CA ARG A 261 34.78 -47.85 19.53
C ARG A 261 33.65 -47.95 20.58
N ARG A 262 33.97 -48.57 21.74
CA ARG A 262 33.04 -49.06 22.79
C ARG A 262 32.67 -48.01 23.85
N SER A 263 31.72 -48.42 24.70
CA SER A 263 31.51 -48.04 26.13
C SER A 263 30.64 -46.80 26.43
N THR A 264 29.73 -46.79 27.43
CA THR A 264 29.19 -47.91 28.29
C THR A 264 27.81 -47.55 28.90
N ASN A 265 27.18 -48.54 29.56
CA ASN A 265 26.13 -48.46 30.61
C ASN A 265 24.69 -48.00 30.26
N SER A 266 23.77 -48.96 30.42
CA SER A 266 22.36 -48.83 30.81
C SER A 266 22.25 -49.39 32.28
N PRO A 267 21.10 -49.49 33.00
CA PRO A 267 19.70 -49.55 32.53
C PRO A 267 18.62 -48.87 33.43
N SER A 268 17.34 -49.21 33.15
CA SER A 268 16.16 -49.17 34.05
C SER A 268 15.39 -47.82 34.15
N THR A 269 14.04 -47.77 34.23
CA THR A 269 12.97 -48.80 34.11
C THR A 269 11.58 -48.16 33.90
N ARG A 270 10.68 -48.84 33.15
CA ARG A 270 9.18 -48.80 33.25
C ARG A 270 8.49 -47.42 33.04
N SER A 271 7.17 -47.30 32.78
CA SER A 271 6.13 -48.17 32.20
C SER A 271 4.82 -47.34 32.16
N GLY A 272 4.01 -47.38 31.10
CA GLY A 272 2.67 -46.76 31.19
C GLY A 272 1.93 -46.48 29.88
N ARG A 273 1.45 -47.52 29.17
CA ARG A 273 0.32 -47.37 28.23
C ARG A 273 -0.98 -47.21 29.03
N ARG A 274 -1.85 -46.26 28.66
CA ARG A 274 -3.31 -46.48 28.61
C ARG A 274 -3.90 -45.74 27.41
N ALA A 275 -4.82 -46.40 26.72
CA ALA A 275 -5.67 -45.84 25.68
C ALA A 275 -7.13 -46.16 26.05
N PHE A 276 -8.04 -45.23 25.81
CA PHE A 276 -9.51 -45.38 25.79
C PHE A 276 -10.02 -44.16 24.98
N GLN A 277 -10.36 -44.30 23.70
CA GLN A 277 -11.60 -44.84 23.10
C GLN A 277 -12.89 -44.03 23.37
N SER A 278 -13.35 -43.41 22.27
CA SER A 278 -14.74 -43.20 21.83
C SER A 278 -15.77 -42.50 22.73
N THR A 279 -16.40 -41.47 22.16
CA THR A 279 -17.81 -41.58 21.75
C THR A 279 -18.07 -40.73 20.50
N CYS A 280 -18.94 -41.22 19.62
CA CYS A 280 -19.50 -40.50 18.47
C CYS A 280 -21.03 -40.63 18.56
N PRO A 281 -21.81 -39.59 18.25
CA PRO A 281 -23.24 -39.75 17.95
C PRO A 281 -23.53 -39.36 16.50
N THR A 282 -23.79 -40.36 15.66
CA THR A 282 -24.50 -40.18 14.39
C THR A 282 -25.97 -39.84 14.62
N LYS A 283 -26.51 -38.84 13.92
CA LYS A 283 -27.91 -38.83 13.46
C LYS A 283 -28.05 -37.97 12.20
N SER A 284 -28.41 -38.61 11.09
CA SER A 284 -28.63 -37.97 9.78
C SER A 284 -30.03 -37.36 9.70
N CYS A 285 -30.21 -36.27 8.93
CA CYS A 285 -31.52 -35.94 8.37
C CYS A 285 -31.48 -35.14 7.05
N SER A 286 -31.85 -35.83 5.97
CA SER A 286 -32.50 -35.33 4.74
C SER A 286 -32.01 -34.04 4.05
N PHE A 287 -31.33 -34.22 2.93
CA PHE A 287 -31.21 -33.24 1.84
C PHE A 287 -32.53 -33.18 1.03
N ARG A 288 -33.23 -32.04 0.97
CA ARG A 288 -34.37 -31.82 0.04
C ARG A 288 -34.12 -30.62 -0.87
N ARG A 289 -33.78 -30.90 -2.14
CA ARG A 289 -33.87 -29.90 -3.21
C ARG A 289 -35.35 -29.56 -3.44
N ARG A 290 -35.76 -28.29 -3.31
CA ARG A 290 -36.97 -27.78 -3.96
C ARG A 290 -36.58 -27.07 -5.26
N CYS A 291 -36.85 -27.71 -6.39
CA CYS A 291 -36.90 -27.01 -7.67
C CYS A 291 -38.22 -26.25 -7.77
N THR A 292 -38.20 -24.94 -7.58
CA THR A 292 -39.32 -24.05 -7.92
C THR A 292 -39.08 -23.44 -9.29
N ARG A 293 -39.76 -23.96 -10.32
CA ARG A 293 -39.84 -23.33 -11.64
C ARG A 293 -40.55 -21.98 -11.51
N ALA A 294 -39.83 -20.87 -11.69
CA ALA A 294 -40.46 -19.60 -12.01
C ALA A 294 -41.00 -19.65 -13.45
N ARG A 295 -42.28 -19.27 -13.63
CA ARG A 295 -43.03 -19.43 -14.88
C ARG A 295 -42.99 -18.11 -15.65
N ALA A 296 -42.42 -18.11 -16.86
CA ALA A 296 -42.36 -16.91 -17.70
C ALA A 296 -43.76 -16.44 -18.12
N THR A 297 -44.12 -15.21 -17.74
CA THR A 297 -45.33 -14.51 -18.19
C THR A 297 -45.04 -13.73 -19.48
N ARG A 298 -45.72 -14.09 -20.58
CA ARG A 298 -45.71 -13.32 -21.83
C ARG A 298 -46.53 -12.03 -21.66
N PRO A 299 -46.09 -10.86 -22.17
CA PRO A 299 -46.96 -9.71 -22.30
C PRO A 299 -48.01 -9.94 -23.40
N ARG A 300 -49.27 -9.58 -23.12
CA ARG A 300 -50.33 -9.50 -24.14
C ARG A 300 -50.11 -8.25 -25.00
N ARG A 301 -50.17 -8.40 -26.32
CA ARG A 301 -50.46 -7.27 -27.22
C ARG A 301 -51.94 -6.90 -27.09
N SER A 302 -52.22 -5.60 -27.03
CA SER A 302 -53.54 -5.04 -27.34
C SER A 302 -53.53 -4.48 -28.77
N PRO A 303 -54.62 -4.62 -29.56
CA PRO A 303 -54.71 -4.07 -30.91
C PRO A 303 -55.33 -2.65 -30.92
N SER A 304 -55.13 -1.96 -32.05
CA SER A 304 -55.67 -0.64 -32.45
C SER A 304 -55.32 0.54 -31.55
#